data_AF-A0A2V9LZM1-F1
#
_entry.id   AF-A0A2V9LZM1-F1
#
_cell.length_a   1.000
_cell.length_b   1.000
_cell.length_c   1.000
_cell.angle_alpha   90.00
_cell.angle_beta   90.00
_cell.angle_gamma   90.00
#
_symmetry.space_group_name_H-M   'P 1'
#
loop_
_entity.id
_entity.type
_entity.pdbx_description
1 polymer ?
#
loop_
_entity_poly.entity_id
_entity_poly.type
_entity_poly.pdbx_seq_one_letter_code
_entity_poly.pdbx_strand_id
1 'polypeptide(L)'
;MAPLTATRSPSTSSARRRLTIVGVAGDVRIKAIEASVEPTVYTSLYQVESGATTSAVFILRTATANPARLASAVRDALWSVDRALPVFDIRTMEQIVAGSLATRRFAMALLVSFAGLALGLAVIGLYAVLSYAVAQRMPELGLRLALGATPTSLISLVVGQGLRLAAAGVILGMLTGCAAATAMSKLLFGVKPLDPMTFGAAGTLLLCVALAASYVPARRASRVDPLVALRYE
;
A
#
# COMPACT_ATOMS: atom_id res chain seq x y z
N MET A 1 1.67 57.08 55.66
CA MET A 1 2.83 56.17 55.64
C MET A 1 2.49 55.05 54.68
N ALA A 2 3.24 54.95 53.58
CA ALA A 2 3.21 53.89 52.55
C ALA A 2 2.00 53.79 51.58
N PRO A 3 2.21 53.34 50.31
CA PRO A 3 1.75 54.05 49.10
C PRO A 3 1.13 53.10 48.02
N LEU A 4 1.09 53.60 46.76
CA LEU A 4 1.15 52.89 45.47
C LEU A 4 -0.16 52.56 44.74
N THR A 5 -0.50 53.50 43.86
CA THR A 5 -0.77 53.30 42.43
C THR A 5 -0.71 51.84 41.94
N ALA A 6 -1.88 51.28 41.60
CA ALA A 6 -1.99 50.21 40.62
C ALA A 6 -2.85 50.72 39.47
N THR A 7 -2.18 50.86 38.34
CA THR A 7 -2.62 51.30 37.02
C THR A 7 -3.89 50.62 36.52
N ARG A 8 -4.75 51.42 35.86
CA ARG A 8 -5.80 50.97 34.93
C ARG A 8 -5.28 49.84 34.03
N SER A 9 -5.98 48.71 34.02
CA SER A 9 -6.48 48.07 32.80
C SER A 9 -7.44 46.93 33.16
N PRO A 10 -8.68 46.95 32.64
CA PRO A 10 -9.16 45.75 31.98
C PRO A 10 -9.96 46.11 30.72
N SER A 11 -9.31 46.09 29.57
CA SER A 11 -10.01 46.02 28.28
C SER A 11 -9.49 44.87 27.43
N THR A 12 -9.61 43.66 27.95
CA THR A 12 -9.62 42.43 27.14
C THR A 12 -10.79 41.57 27.60
N SER A 13 -12.01 42.07 27.36
CA SER A 13 -13.21 41.24 27.33
C SER A 13 -13.11 40.30 26.11
N SER A 14 -12.30 39.25 26.22
CA SER A 14 -12.56 38.03 25.48
C SER A 14 -13.63 37.29 26.29
N ALA A 15 -14.89 37.65 26.05
CA ALA A 15 -16.02 36.93 26.62
C ALA A 15 -15.88 35.46 26.20
N ARG A 16 -15.43 34.62 27.12
CA ARG A 16 -15.19 33.20 26.89
C ARG A 16 -16.56 32.58 26.60
N ARG A 17 -16.91 32.41 25.33
CA ARG A 17 -18.24 31.97 24.93
C ARG A 17 -18.47 30.55 25.45
N ARG A 18 -19.39 30.43 26.41
CA ARG A 18 -19.76 29.13 26.99
C ARG A 18 -20.68 28.41 26.02
N LEU A 19 -20.34 27.18 25.65
CA LEU A 19 -21.17 26.28 24.85
C LEU A 19 -21.73 25.19 25.77
N THR A 20 -23.02 24.89 25.64
CA THR A 20 -23.67 23.79 26.35
C THR A 20 -23.63 22.54 25.48
N ILE A 21 -23.13 21.42 26.04
CA ILE A 21 -23.15 20.12 25.36
C ILE A 21 -24.58 19.58 25.43
N VAL A 22 -25.23 19.44 24.26
CA VAL A 22 -26.61 18.92 24.15
C VAL A 22 -26.66 17.45 23.73
N GLY A 23 -25.54 16.88 23.32
CA GLY A 23 -25.43 15.50 22.88
C GLY A 23 -24.02 15.15 22.42
N VAL A 24 -23.77 13.85 22.23
CA VAL A 24 -22.52 13.29 21.72
C VAL A 24 -22.85 12.42 20.51
N ALA A 25 -22.20 12.70 19.39
CA ALA A 25 -22.27 11.87 18.20
C ALA A 25 -21.14 10.84 18.19
N GLY A 26 -21.31 9.74 17.46
CA GLY A 26 -20.24 8.77 17.25
C GLY A 26 -19.07 9.36 16.46
N ASP A 27 -17.91 8.70 16.58
CA ASP A 27 -16.68 9.15 15.93
C ASP A 27 -16.83 9.22 14.40
N VAL A 28 -16.40 10.35 13.83
CA VAL A 28 -16.39 10.56 12.38
C VAL A 28 -14.97 10.91 11.93
N ARG A 29 -14.51 10.24 10.87
CA ARG A 29 -13.22 10.54 10.24
C ARG A 29 -13.41 11.54 9.11
N ILE A 30 -13.08 12.80 9.39
CA ILE A 30 -13.40 13.94 8.50
C ILE A 30 -12.30 14.17 7.46
N LYS A 31 -11.03 13.93 7.80
CA LYS A 31 -9.89 14.20 6.90
C LYS A 31 -9.54 13.04 5.97
N ALA A 32 -9.49 11.82 6.51
CA ALA A 32 -9.17 10.61 5.78
C ALA A 32 -9.67 9.38 6.53
N ILE A 33 -9.95 8.29 5.82
CA ILE A 33 -10.46 7.03 6.39
C ILE A 33 -9.48 6.40 7.40
N GLU A 34 -8.18 6.67 7.25
CA GLU A 34 -7.10 6.12 8.07
C GLU A 34 -6.62 7.11 9.16
N ALA A 35 -7.09 8.37 9.13
CA ALA A 35 -6.71 9.35 10.13
C ALA A 35 -7.32 9.03 11.50
N SER A 36 -6.58 9.38 12.56
CA SER A 36 -7.13 9.39 13.92
C SER A 36 -8.36 10.30 13.97
N VAL A 37 -9.34 9.91 14.79
CA VAL A 37 -10.52 10.74 15.04
C VAL A 37 -10.03 12.01 15.73
N GLU A 38 -10.17 13.15 15.06
CA GLU A 38 -9.83 14.44 15.65
C GLU A 38 -11.01 14.94 16.50
N PRO A 39 -10.76 15.55 17.67
CA PRO A 39 -11.81 16.16 18.47
C PRO A 39 -12.59 17.17 17.62
N THR A 40 -13.86 16.85 17.37
CA THR A 40 -14.74 17.65 16.51
C THR A 40 -15.94 18.10 17.30
N VAL A 41 -16.25 19.40 17.22
CA VAL A 41 -17.43 19.99 17.83
C VAL A 41 -18.41 20.39 16.72
N TYR A 42 -19.63 19.86 16.79
CA TYR A 42 -20.72 20.28 15.92
C TYR A 42 -21.49 21.42 16.58
N THR A 43 -21.57 22.56 15.91
CA THR A 43 -22.35 23.72 16.36
C THR A 43 -23.41 24.07 15.33
N SER A 44 -24.51 24.66 15.78
CA SER A 44 -25.51 25.23 14.86
C SER A 44 -24.88 26.37 14.06
N LEU A 45 -25.15 26.40 12.75
CA LEU A 45 -24.71 27.47 11.87
C LEU A 45 -25.20 28.84 12.37
N TYR A 46 -26.43 28.90 12.91
CA TYR A 46 -27.03 30.13 13.46
C TYR A 46 -26.36 30.64 14.72
N GLN A 47 -25.53 29.82 15.38
CA GLN A 47 -24.79 30.24 16.56
C GLN A 47 -23.42 30.82 16.20
N VAL A 48 -22.88 30.53 15.02
CA VAL A 48 -21.55 31.00 14.59
C VAL A 48 -21.56 32.53 14.45
N GLU A 49 -20.54 33.21 14.98
CA GLU A 49 -20.41 34.67 14.84
C GLU A 49 -20.30 35.08 13.37
N SER A 50 -21.10 36.08 12.98
CA SER A 50 -21.13 36.64 11.64
C SER A 50 -19.71 37.07 11.21
N GLY A 51 -19.14 36.38 10.22
CA GLY A 51 -17.80 36.63 9.69
C GLY A 51 -16.80 35.48 9.85
N ALA A 52 -17.09 34.47 10.69
CA ALA A 52 -16.20 33.31 10.87
C ALA A 52 -16.31 32.25 9.75
N THR A 53 -17.27 32.38 8.84
CA THR A 53 -17.50 31.41 7.75
C THR A 53 -17.18 32.04 6.40
N THR A 54 -15.96 31.82 5.92
CA THR A 54 -15.49 32.32 4.61
C THR A 54 -15.90 31.39 3.45
N SER A 55 -16.36 30.17 3.74
CA SER A 55 -16.80 29.19 2.74
C SER A 55 -17.95 28.35 3.29
N ALA A 56 -19.04 28.21 2.51
CA ALA A 56 -20.18 27.37 2.85
C ALA A 56 -20.13 26.08 2.03
N VAL A 57 -20.05 24.94 2.72
CA VAL A 57 -20.16 23.61 2.09
C VAL A 57 -21.57 23.09 2.32
N PHE A 58 -22.29 22.80 1.25
CA PHE A 58 -23.61 22.18 1.31
C PHE A 58 -23.48 20.67 1.08
N ILE A 59 -24.05 19.89 2.00
CA ILE A 59 -24.12 18.44 1.88
C ILE A 59 -25.56 18.07 1.54
N LEU A 60 -25.77 17.50 0.36
CA LEU A 60 -27.07 17.05 -0.10
C LEU A 60 -27.17 15.53 0.03
N ARG A 61 -28.18 15.07 0.77
CA ARG A 61 -28.56 13.65 0.79
C ARG A 61 -29.65 13.43 -0.25
N THR A 62 -29.41 12.51 -1.18
CA THR A 62 -30.33 12.19 -2.28
C THR A 62 -30.72 10.72 -2.20
N ALA A 63 -31.96 10.39 -2.59
CA ALA A 63 -32.42 9.00 -2.71
C ALA A 63 -32.11 8.37 -4.09
N THR A 64 -31.56 9.16 -5.02
CA THR A 64 -31.32 8.75 -6.42
C THR A 64 -30.09 7.87 -6.54
N ALA A 65 -30.14 6.85 -7.41
CA ALA A 65 -29.02 5.94 -7.68
C ALA A 65 -27.80 6.61 -8.33
N ASN A 66 -27.97 7.77 -8.98
CA ASN A 66 -26.86 8.54 -9.56
C ASN A 66 -26.95 10.02 -9.15
N PRO A 67 -26.29 10.41 -8.04
CA PRO A 67 -26.29 11.78 -7.54
C PRO A 67 -25.65 12.79 -8.51
N ALA A 68 -24.75 12.35 -9.39
CA ALA A 68 -24.07 13.25 -10.33
C ALA A 68 -25.03 13.89 -11.34
N ARG A 69 -26.18 13.24 -11.63
CA ARG A 69 -27.21 13.81 -12.51
C ARG A 69 -27.92 15.02 -11.91
N LEU A 70 -27.88 15.18 -10.58
CA LEU A 70 -28.47 16.33 -9.90
C LEU A 70 -27.56 17.56 -9.91
N ALA A 71 -26.30 17.44 -10.37
CA ALA A 71 -25.33 18.52 -10.31
C ALA A 71 -25.79 19.77 -11.08
N SER A 72 -26.36 19.62 -12.28
CA SER A 72 -26.89 20.74 -13.06
C SER A 72 -28.10 21.37 -12.37
N ALA A 73 -29.06 20.56 -11.93
CA ALA A 73 -30.26 21.05 -11.24
C ALA A 73 -29.93 21.80 -9.95
N VAL A 74 -28.95 21.32 -9.17
CA VAL A 74 -28.48 22.00 -7.96
C VAL A 74 -27.80 23.33 -8.29
N ARG A 75 -26.99 23.36 -9.35
CA ARG A 75 -26.35 24.60 -9.83
C ARG A 75 -27.40 25.64 -10.25
N ASP A 76 -28.39 25.22 -11.03
CA ASP A 76 -29.45 26.11 -11.51
C ASP A 76 -30.30 26.64 -10.34
N ALA A 77 -30.58 25.79 -9.35
CA ALA A 77 -31.26 26.21 -8.12
C ALA A 77 -30.46 27.26 -7.33
N LEU A 78 -29.14 27.09 -7.18
CA LEU A 78 -28.28 28.08 -6.52
C LEU A 78 -28.23 29.41 -7.29
N TRP A 79 -28.11 29.34 -8.62
CA TRP A 79 -28.10 30.51 -9.49
C TRP A 79 -29.44 31.22 -9.61
N SER A 80 -30.55 30.56 -9.24
CA SER A 80 -31.85 31.24 -9.10
C SER A 80 -31.89 32.19 -7.90
N VAL A 81 -31.07 31.94 -6.88
CA VAL A 81 -30.95 32.79 -5.69
C VAL A 81 -29.94 33.91 -5.94
N ASP A 82 -28.73 33.56 -6.38
CA ASP A 82 -27.68 34.53 -6.71
C ASP A 82 -26.76 33.99 -7.81
N ARG A 83 -26.72 34.68 -8.94
CA ARG A 83 -25.87 34.32 -10.10
C ARG A 83 -24.40 34.65 -9.90
N ALA A 84 -24.05 35.53 -8.97
CA ALA A 84 -22.67 35.88 -8.68
C ALA A 84 -21.97 34.80 -7.83
N LEU A 85 -22.72 33.82 -7.29
CA LEU A 85 -22.15 32.72 -6.51
C LEU A 85 -21.30 31.80 -7.39
N PRO A 86 -20.00 31.62 -7.05
CA PRO A 86 -19.15 30.67 -7.72
C PRO A 86 -19.54 29.25 -7.24
N VAL A 87 -20.33 28.54 -8.04
CA VAL A 87 -20.64 27.11 -7.81
C VAL A 87 -19.56 26.27 -8.47
N PHE A 88 -18.51 25.98 -7.72
CA PHE A 88 -17.42 25.11 -8.14
C PHE A 88 -17.41 23.81 -7.31
N ASP A 89 -16.84 22.75 -7.88
CA ASP A 89 -16.52 21.50 -7.17
C ASP A 89 -17.73 20.69 -6.64
N ILE A 90 -18.79 20.57 -7.45
CA ILE A 90 -19.88 19.61 -7.18
C ILE A 90 -19.34 18.19 -7.34
N ARG A 91 -19.11 17.50 -6.23
CA ARG A 91 -18.61 16.12 -6.19
C ARG A 91 -19.58 15.19 -5.48
N THR A 92 -19.70 13.97 -6.00
CA THR A 92 -20.40 12.90 -5.27
C THR A 92 -19.52 12.41 -4.11
N MET A 93 -20.14 11.82 -3.08
CA MET A 93 -19.35 11.27 -1.98
C MET A 93 -18.43 10.13 -2.44
N GLU A 94 -18.81 9.39 -3.49
CA GLU A 94 -17.94 8.41 -4.17
C GLU A 94 -16.71 9.07 -4.80
N GLN A 95 -16.85 10.22 -5.46
CA GLN A 95 -15.72 10.97 -6.03
C GLN A 95 -14.81 11.53 -4.95
N ILE A 96 -15.37 11.99 -3.83
CA ILE A 96 -14.58 12.46 -2.69
C ILE A 96 -13.75 11.30 -2.12
N VAL A 97 -14.37 10.15 -1.90
CA VAL A 97 -13.67 8.93 -1.45
C VAL A 97 -12.61 8.50 -2.46
N ALA A 98 -12.95 8.43 -3.76
CA ALA A 98 -12.01 8.04 -4.80
C ALA A 98 -10.81 8.99 -4.91
N GLY A 99 -11.03 10.30 -4.75
CA GLY A 99 -9.99 11.32 -4.71
C GLY A 99 -9.02 11.12 -3.54
N SER A 100 -9.52 10.76 -2.36
CA SER A 100 -8.67 10.42 -1.20
C SER A 100 -7.79 9.19 -1.45
N LEU A 101 -8.17 8.29 -2.36
CA LEU A 101 -7.37 7.12 -2.72
C LEU A 101 -6.38 7.35 -3.88
N ALA A 102 -6.44 8.48 -4.60
CA ALA A 102 -5.64 8.69 -5.80
C ALA A 102 -4.12 8.69 -5.52
N THR A 103 -3.68 9.45 -4.51
CA THR A 103 -2.28 9.47 -4.06
C THR A 103 -1.81 8.08 -3.64
N ARG A 104 -2.68 7.31 -2.99
CA ARG A 104 -2.38 5.93 -2.56
C ARG A 104 -2.22 4.98 -3.75
N ARG A 105 -3.06 5.09 -4.77
CA ARG A 105 -2.96 4.26 -5.99
C ARG A 105 -1.65 4.53 -6.73
N PHE A 106 -1.19 5.78 -6.78
CA PHE A 106 0.09 6.11 -7.39
C PHE A 106 1.27 5.46 -6.64
N ALA A 107 1.33 5.62 -5.32
CA ALA A 107 2.36 4.99 -4.51
C ALA A 107 2.34 3.45 -4.61
N MET A 108 1.15 2.84 -4.58
CA MET A 108 0.99 1.39 -4.76
C MET A 108 1.44 0.93 -6.15
N ALA A 109 1.11 1.67 -7.21
CA ALA A 109 1.57 1.35 -8.56
C ALA A 109 3.10 1.38 -8.66
N LEU A 110 3.73 2.38 -8.04
CA LEU A 110 5.20 2.46 -7.98
C LEU A 110 5.80 1.28 -7.21
N LEU A 111 5.27 0.96 -6.03
CA LEU A 111 5.72 -0.19 -5.23
C LEU A 111 5.57 -1.51 -5.98
N VAL A 112 4.43 -1.73 -6.65
CA VAL A 112 4.19 -2.92 -7.48
C VAL A 112 5.18 -2.98 -8.65
N SER A 113 5.48 -1.84 -9.28
CA SER A 113 6.46 -1.79 -10.36
C SER A 113 7.88 -2.15 -9.88
N PHE A 114 8.32 -1.62 -8.73
CA PHE A 114 9.61 -1.98 -8.15
C PHE A 114 9.66 -3.42 -7.68
N ALA A 115 8.57 -3.93 -7.08
CA ALA A 115 8.46 -5.34 -6.72
C ALA A 115 8.56 -6.24 -7.96
N GLY A 116 7.93 -5.87 -9.07
CA GLY A 116 8.03 -6.59 -10.34
C GLY A 116 9.46 -6.59 -10.90
N LEU A 117 10.16 -5.46 -10.87
CA LEU A 117 11.57 -5.38 -11.29
C LEU A 117 12.49 -6.22 -10.40
N ALA A 118 12.32 -6.13 -9.07
CA ALA A 118 13.08 -6.92 -8.12
C ALA A 118 12.83 -8.43 -8.31
N LEU A 119 11.58 -8.83 -8.57
CA LEU A 119 11.23 -10.20 -8.88
C LEU A 119 11.89 -10.68 -10.18
N GLY A 120 11.88 -9.86 -11.23
CA GLY A 120 12.57 -10.15 -12.49
C GLY A 120 14.07 -10.34 -12.28
N LEU A 121 14.71 -9.44 -11.51
CA LEU A 121 16.13 -9.55 -11.18
C LEU A 121 16.43 -10.83 -10.37
N ALA A 122 15.56 -11.19 -9.43
CA ALA A 122 15.68 -12.42 -8.65
C ALA A 122 15.58 -13.67 -9.53
N VAL A 123 14.66 -13.70 -10.50
CA VAL A 123 14.54 -14.79 -11.48
C VAL A 123 15.81 -14.94 -12.31
N ILE A 124 16.33 -13.82 -12.83
CA ILE A 124 17.56 -13.81 -13.63
C ILE A 124 18.74 -14.30 -12.80
N GLY A 125 18.90 -13.80 -11.57
CA GLY A 125 19.97 -14.21 -10.66
C GLY A 125 19.90 -15.70 -10.30
N LEU A 126 18.71 -16.20 -9.95
CA LEU A 126 18.52 -17.62 -9.63
C LEU A 126 18.80 -18.50 -10.85
N TYR A 127 18.34 -18.11 -12.04
CA TYR A 127 18.65 -18.81 -13.29
C TYR A 127 20.16 -18.84 -13.56
N ALA A 128 20.85 -17.71 -13.43
CA ALA A 128 22.28 -17.60 -13.68
C ALA A 128 23.09 -18.51 -12.73
N VAL A 129 22.81 -18.44 -11.42
CA VAL A 129 23.50 -19.26 -10.41
C VAL A 129 23.24 -20.74 -10.63
N LEU A 130 21.99 -21.15 -10.87
CA LEU A 130 21.65 -22.56 -11.10
C LEU A 130 22.22 -23.07 -12.43
N SER A 131 22.14 -22.29 -13.51
CA SER A 131 22.71 -22.67 -14.80
C SER A 131 24.22 -22.83 -14.70
N TYR A 132 24.90 -21.96 -13.95
CA TYR A 132 26.33 -22.07 -13.71
C TYR A 132 26.68 -23.31 -12.86
N ALA A 133 25.96 -23.53 -11.76
CA ALA A 133 26.18 -24.69 -10.88
C ALA A 133 25.92 -26.02 -11.60
N VAL A 134 24.92 -26.06 -12.48
CA VAL A 134 24.65 -27.21 -13.33
C VAL A 134 25.77 -27.41 -14.34
N ALA A 135 26.19 -26.36 -15.06
CA ALA A 135 27.27 -26.41 -16.03
C ALA A 135 28.57 -26.98 -15.43
N GLN A 136 28.91 -26.54 -14.21
CA GLN A 136 30.10 -27.00 -13.50
C GLN A 136 30.03 -28.48 -13.07
N ARG A 137 28.81 -29.03 -12.91
CA ARG A 137 28.57 -30.44 -12.54
C ARG A 137 28.16 -31.31 -13.73
N MET A 138 28.13 -30.77 -14.96
CA MET A 138 27.74 -31.52 -16.15
C MET A 138 28.51 -32.85 -16.35
N PRO A 139 29.83 -32.93 -16.10
CA PRO A 139 30.56 -34.20 -16.24
C PRO A 139 30.03 -35.28 -15.28
N GLU A 140 29.80 -34.94 -14.01
CA GLU A 140 29.24 -35.86 -13.00
C GLU A 140 27.81 -36.27 -13.33
N LEU A 141 26.98 -35.29 -13.74
CA LEU A 141 25.57 -35.50 -14.08
C LEU A 141 25.43 -36.35 -15.36
N GLY A 142 26.32 -36.15 -16.34
CA GLY A 142 26.40 -36.93 -17.57
C GLY A 142 26.83 -38.37 -17.33
N LEU A 143 27.82 -38.60 -16.44
CA LEU A 143 28.20 -39.94 -16.01
C LEU A 143 27.04 -40.66 -15.32
N ARG A 144 26.30 -39.96 -14.43
CA ARG A 144 25.11 -40.52 -13.77
C ARG A 144 24.02 -40.93 -14.77
N LEU A 145 23.78 -40.11 -15.78
CA LEU A 145 22.86 -40.42 -16.89
C LEU A 145 23.32 -41.65 -17.68
N ALA A 146 24.61 -41.74 -18.00
CA ALA A 146 25.19 -42.88 -18.70
C ALA A 146 25.12 -44.19 -17.89
N LEU A 147 25.16 -44.09 -16.55
CA LEU A 147 24.96 -45.22 -15.62
C LEU A 147 23.47 -45.56 -15.41
N GLY A 148 22.54 -44.93 -16.13
CA GLY A 148 21.11 -45.25 -16.12
C GLY A 148 20.25 -44.39 -15.19
N ALA A 149 20.75 -43.27 -14.68
CA ALA A 149 19.93 -42.36 -13.89
C ALA A 149 18.80 -41.75 -14.75
N THR A 150 17.59 -41.68 -14.19
CA THR A 150 16.44 -41.12 -14.90
C THR A 150 16.54 -39.58 -15.01
N PRO A 151 16.11 -38.98 -16.14
CA PRO A 151 16.08 -37.52 -16.32
C PRO A 151 15.30 -36.79 -15.22
N THR A 152 14.26 -37.43 -14.68
CA THR A 152 13.45 -36.91 -13.56
C THR A 152 14.22 -36.83 -12.26
N SER A 153 15.14 -37.76 -11.97
CA SER A 153 16.01 -37.71 -10.79
C SER A 153 16.90 -36.46 -10.83
N LEU A 154 17.49 -36.16 -12.00
CA LEU A 154 18.32 -34.97 -12.20
C LEU A 154 17.51 -33.67 -12.06
N ILE A 155 16.32 -33.62 -12.65
CA ILE A 155 15.46 -32.45 -12.51
C ILE A 155 15.10 -32.21 -11.04
N SER A 156 14.73 -33.25 -10.29
CA SER A 156 14.40 -33.14 -8.87
C SER A 156 15.58 -32.64 -8.03
N LEU A 157 16.80 -33.04 -8.38
CA LEU A 157 18.02 -32.62 -7.68
C LEU A 157 18.28 -31.12 -7.88
N VAL A 158 18.22 -30.64 -9.12
CA VAL A 158 18.47 -29.23 -9.45
C VAL A 158 17.35 -28.33 -8.90
N VAL A 159 16.09 -28.73 -9.08
CA VAL A 159 14.94 -28.00 -8.55
C VAL A 159 14.99 -27.98 -7.01
N GLY A 160 15.38 -29.08 -6.36
CA GLY A 160 15.56 -29.15 -4.91
C GLY A 160 16.65 -28.21 -4.39
N GLN A 161 17.77 -28.06 -5.11
CA GLN A 161 18.80 -27.07 -4.79
C GLN A 161 18.28 -25.63 -4.93
N GLY A 162 17.57 -25.33 -6.02
CA GLY A 162 16.95 -24.03 -6.25
C GLY A 162 15.93 -23.68 -5.18
N LEU A 163 15.07 -24.63 -4.81
CA LEU A 163 14.08 -24.49 -3.74
C LEU A 163 14.71 -24.24 -2.37
N ARG A 164 15.80 -24.94 -2.02
CA ARG A 164 16.49 -24.72 -0.74
C ARG A 164 17.09 -23.33 -0.65
N LEU A 165 17.73 -22.86 -1.73
CA LEU A 165 18.28 -21.50 -1.81
C LEU A 165 17.15 -20.46 -1.69
N ALA A 166 16.05 -20.67 -2.42
CA ALA A 166 14.89 -19.79 -2.39
C ALA A 166 14.22 -19.78 -1.01
N ALA A 167 14.05 -20.94 -0.36
CA ALA A 167 13.48 -21.03 0.98
C ALA A 167 14.31 -20.27 2.01
N ALA A 168 15.65 -20.41 1.97
CA ALA A 168 16.54 -19.63 2.83
C ALA A 168 16.40 -18.12 2.59
N GLY A 169 16.35 -17.71 1.31
CA GLY A 169 16.11 -16.31 0.93
C GLY A 169 14.75 -15.79 1.40
N VAL A 170 13.68 -16.57 1.28
CA VAL A 170 12.33 -16.22 1.74
C VAL A 170 12.30 -16.05 3.25
N ILE A 171 12.91 -16.96 4.02
CA ILE A 171 12.98 -16.86 5.49
C ILE A 171 13.73 -15.58 5.89
N LEU A 172 14.91 -15.34 5.31
CA LEU A 172 15.69 -14.13 5.58
C LEU A 172 14.94 -12.86 5.16
N GLY A 173 14.27 -12.88 4.00
CA GLY A 173 13.46 -11.78 3.50
C GLY A 173 12.25 -11.48 4.40
N MET A 174 11.58 -12.50 4.90
CA MET A 174 10.47 -12.35 5.85
C MET A 174 10.94 -11.76 7.18
N LEU A 175 12.06 -12.24 7.72
CA LEU A 175 12.63 -11.73 8.98
C LEU A 175 13.03 -10.26 8.84
N THR A 176 13.77 -9.92 7.78
CA THR A 176 14.20 -8.55 7.50
C THR A 176 13.01 -7.62 7.20
N GLY A 177 12.04 -8.08 6.42
CA GLY A 177 10.81 -7.35 6.12
C GLY A 177 9.95 -7.09 7.36
N CYS A 178 9.80 -8.09 8.23
CA CYS A 178 9.11 -7.96 9.52
C CYS A 178 9.80 -6.92 10.42
N ALA A 179 11.14 -6.98 10.52
CA ALA A 179 11.91 -6.02 11.30
C ALA A 179 11.74 -4.58 10.76
N ALA A 180 11.80 -4.41 9.44
CA ALA A 180 11.61 -3.11 8.79
C ALA A 180 10.17 -2.58 8.98
N ALA A 181 9.15 -3.42 8.80
CA ALA A 181 7.75 -3.05 9.00
C ALA A 181 7.48 -2.64 10.45
N THR A 182 8.04 -3.37 11.41
CA THR A 182 7.94 -3.05 12.83
C THR A 182 8.65 -1.72 13.14
N ALA A 183 9.84 -1.48 12.60
CA ALA A 183 10.54 -0.21 12.78
C ALA A 183 9.76 0.99 12.21
N MET A 184 9.17 0.84 11.02
CA MET A 184 8.33 1.87 10.40
C MET A 184 7.06 2.15 11.19
N SER A 185 6.41 1.12 11.77
CA SER A 185 5.21 1.30 12.59
C SER A 185 5.44 2.11 13.87
N LYS A 186 6.67 2.17 14.36
CA LYS A 186 7.03 3.04 15.49
C LYS A 186 7.06 4.52 15.11
N LEU A 187 7.20 4.82 13.81
CA LEU A 187 7.25 6.17 13.27
C LEU A 187 5.90 6.63 12.70
N LEU A 188 5.04 5.69 12.25
CA LEU A 188 3.72 5.96 11.67
C LEU A 188 2.59 5.46 12.59
N PHE A 189 1.82 6.38 13.17
CA PHE A 189 0.64 6.04 13.96
C PHE A 189 -0.45 5.38 13.09
N GLY A 190 -0.97 4.23 13.54
CA GLY A 190 -2.18 3.62 12.97
C GLY A 190 -1.98 2.54 11.89
N VAL A 191 -0.75 2.20 11.52
CA VAL A 191 -0.48 1.13 10.54
C VAL A 191 -0.29 -0.20 11.27
N LYS A 192 -1.13 -1.21 10.97
CA LYS A 192 -0.89 -2.58 11.43
C LYS A 192 0.33 -3.14 10.67
N PRO A 193 1.46 -3.43 11.33
CA PRO A 193 2.72 -3.72 10.65
C PRO A 193 2.80 -5.12 10.05
N LEU A 194 1.97 -6.06 10.51
CA LEU A 194 2.03 -7.46 10.11
C LEU A 194 0.65 -7.98 9.73
N ASP A 195 0.44 -8.15 8.44
CA ASP A 195 -0.66 -8.94 7.90
C ASP A 195 -0.14 -10.34 7.49
N PRO A 196 -0.48 -11.41 8.23
CA PRO A 196 -0.05 -12.78 7.91
C PRO A 196 -0.43 -13.21 6.50
N MET A 197 -1.57 -12.73 5.98
CA MET A 197 -2.05 -13.11 4.66
C MET A 197 -1.14 -12.56 3.56
N THR A 198 -0.72 -11.29 3.67
CA THR A 198 0.22 -10.66 2.75
C THR A 198 1.59 -11.36 2.75
N PHE A 199 2.16 -11.65 3.94
CA PHE A 199 3.44 -12.36 4.03
C PHE A 199 3.34 -13.79 3.48
N GLY A 200 2.26 -14.52 3.79
CA GLY A 200 2.02 -15.86 3.26
C GLY A 200 1.87 -15.87 1.73
N ALA A 201 1.13 -14.92 1.17
CA ALA A 201 0.97 -14.76 -0.27
C ALA A 201 2.30 -14.41 -0.97
N ALA A 202 3.10 -13.52 -0.38
CA ALA A 202 4.41 -13.18 -0.92
C ALA A 202 5.39 -14.37 -0.90
N GLY A 203 5.44 -15.11 0.21
CA GLY A 203 6.30 -16.29 0.34
C GLY A 203 5.94 -17.41 -0.64
N THR A 204 4.65 -17.70 -0.77
CA THR A 204 4.15 -18.69 -1.74
C THR A 204 4.43 -18.27 -3.18
N LEU A 205 4.19 -17.01 -3.53
CA LEU A 205 4.52 -16.46 -4.85
C LEU A 205 6.02 -16.60 -5.17
N LEU A 206 6.90 -16.22 -4.24
CA LEU A 206 8.35 -16.33 -4.43
C LEU A 206 8.81 -17.78 -4.61
N LEU A 207 8.22 -18.73 -3.89
CA LEU A 207 8.49 -20.16 -4.06
C LEU A 207 8.02 -20.68 -5.43
N CYS A 208 6.82 -20.28 -5.89
CA CYS A 208 6.34 -20.62 -7.23
C CYS A 208 7.25 -20.05 -8.33
N VAL A 209 7.75 -18.83 -8.15
CA VAL A 209 8.68 -18.19 -9.08
C VAL A 209 10.03 -18.93 -9.08
N ALA A 210 10.55 -19.30 -7.91
CA ALA A 210 11.78 -20.08 -7.80
C ALA A 210 11.66 -21.47 -8.44
N LEU A 211 10.52 -22.14 -8.27
CA LEU A 211 10.19 -23.39 -8.96
C LEU A 211 10.22 -23.21 -10.48
N ALA A 212 9.54 -22.20 -11.00
CA ALA A 212 9.51 -21.91 -12.43
C ALA A 212 10.90 -21.58 -12.99
N ALA A 213 11.66 -20.74 -12.29
CA ALA A 213 13.00 -20.32 -12.69
C ALA A 213 14.02 -21.47 -12.66
N SER A 214 13.93 -22.38 -11.68
CA SER A 214 14.83 -23.53 -11.55
C SER A 214 14.48 -24.69 -12.49
N TYR A 215 13.22 -24.81 -12.91
CA TYR A 215 12.79 -25.88 -13.82
C TYR A 215 13.42 -25.76 -15.22
N VAL A 216 13.60 -24.54 -15.73
CA VAL A 216 14.18 -24.31 -17.07
C VAL A 216 15.62 -24.84 -17.20
N PRO A 217 16.59 -24.46 -16.35
CA PRO A 217 17.95 -24.99 -16.41
C PRO A 217 17.99 -26.49 -16.10
N ALA A 218 17.15 -26.98 -15.18
CA ALA A 218 17.03 -28.40 -14.87
C ALA A 218 16.60 -29.23 -16.08
N ARG A 219 15.58 -28.77 -16.82
CA ARG A 219 15.11 -29.41 -18.04
C ARG A 219 16.15 -29.35 -19.15
N ARG A 220 16.86 -28.23 -19.30
CA ARG A 220 17.98 -28.10 -20.25
C ARG A 220 19.05 -29.14 -19.95
N ALA A 221 19.50 -29.27 -18.70
CA ALA A 221 20.51 -30.25 -18.29
C ALA A 221 20.11 -31.70 -18.61
N SER A 222 18.85 -32.05 -18.32
CA SER A 222 18.32 -33.41 -18.55
C SER A 222 18.22 -33.82 -20.03
N ARG A 223 18.35 -32.86 -20.96
CA ARG A 223 18.23 -33.07 -22.40
C ARG A 223 19.57 -32.98 -23.15
N VAL A 224 20.65 -32.62 -22.46
CA VAL A 224 21.98 -32.61 -23.09
C VAL A 224 22.43 -34.05 -23.29
N ASP A 225 22.83 -34.37 -24.51
CA ASP A 225 23.28 -35.70 -24.90
C ASP A 225 24.65 -36.00 -24.23
N PRO A 226 24.77 -37.04 -23.39
CA PRO A 226 26.00 -37.34 -22.64
C PRO A 226 27.23 -37.55 -23.54
N LEU A 227 27.04 -37.94 -24.81
CA LEU A 227 28.11 -38.10 -25.79
C LEU A 227 28.75 -36.77 -26.24
N VAL A 228 28.02 -35.64 -26.17
CA VAL A 228 28.58 -34.31 -26.46
C VAL A 228 29.42 -33.80 -25.28
N ALA A 229 29.08 -34.19 -24.05
CA ALA A 229 29.79 -33.76 -22.85
C ALA A 229 31.19 -34.38 -22.70
N LEU A 230 31.44 -35.54 -23.30
CA LEU A 230 32.75 -36.23 -23.32
C LEU A 230 33.63 -35.87 -24.52
N ARG A 231 33.11 -35.11 -25.50
CA ARG A 231 33.82 -34.78 -26.75
C ARG A 231 34.48 -33.40 -26.73
N TYR A 232 34.50 -32.74 -25.57
CA TYR A 232 35.13 -31.45 -25.32
C TYR A 232 36.44 -31.56 -24.51
N GLU A 233 37.13 -32.70 -24.62
CA GLU A 233 38.58 -32.79 -24.38
C GLU A 233 39.33 -32.88 -25.72
#